data_AF-A0A2T1KKM9-F1
#
_entry.id   AF-A0A2T1KKM9-F1
#
_cell.length_a   1.000
_cell.length_b   1.000
_cell.length_c   1.000
_cell.angle_alpha   90.00
_cell.angle_beta   90.00
_cell.angle_gamma   90.00
#
_symmetry.space_group_name_H-M   'P 1'
#
loop_
_entity.id
_entity.type
_entity.pdbx_description
1 polymer ?
#
loop_
_entity_poly.entity_id
_entity_poly.type
_entity_poly.pdbx_seq_one_letter_code
_entity_poly.pdbx_strand_id
1 'polypeptide(L)'
;MAVRDFERFDVTTGETGKGDLFISEGKQYNLQGVNVLWSGVDTVRQLYQGRLRPEVLADIVTAYEQGHGAMISINNLDWAVMSGRRGGFRYLLQNREYGLTMLVQNFYAEPDSLGTHVKIETSPTWLYERGSQQVQDELNFWARHFLQACEPSGVAIHLAVDFQGWQPPQDFAQRFVTRAKTVSVYNGVSDLEWETGSTVNGRGETFTFGKANSLQTCLYDKSKEIDVSDKRAFMESIWETATNEQCFPDTCYDQEQPVWRLEIRFHHRIINEIADGTEGMPVIKSFIEAVPHLTGFWRYALRANRLEVRKNWVHPIWTKLRDDVVFTHPAPQLLYKRAKKEPGCGNEKNVSLAFGNLLSIYARNRFNPRQAWDCLKKSGLWDDLTNYYRNRDITENELFQLVQDGLIKRRLLGKVCA
;
A
#
# COMPACT_ATOMS: atom_id res chain seq x y z
N MET A 1 11.96 17.58 -21.31
CA MET A 1 13.06 16.72 -21.76
C MET A 1 12.67 15.27 -21.50
N ALA A 2 12.89 14.37 -22.46
CA ALA A 2 12.61 12.95 -22.30
C ALA A 2 13.60 12.30 -21.32
N VAL A 3 13.11 11.39 -20.48
CA VAL A 3 13.94 10.51 -19.65
C VAL A 3 14.61 9.49 -20.59
N ARG A 4 15.90 9.20 -20.36
CA ARG A 4 16.72 8.31 -21.19
C ARG A 4 17.29 7.17 -20.36
N ASP A 5 17.31 5.98 -20.94
CA ASP A 5 18.04 4.84 -20.43
C ASP A 5 19.39 4.71 -21.16
N PHE A 6 20.31 3.93 -20.60
CA PHE A 6 21.55 3.54 -21.28
C PHE A 6 21.23 2.47 -22.34
N GLU A 7 22.00 2.43 -23.41
CA GLU A 7 21.90 1.34 -24.39
C GLU A 7 22.49 0.07 -23.79
N ARG A 8 21.84 -1.08 -24.04
CA ARG A 8 22.25 -2.38 -23.50
C ARG A 8 22.89 -3.23 -24.59
N PHE A 9 23.92 -3.98 -24.20
CA PHE A 9 24.65 -4.90 -25.05
C PHE A 9 24.83 -6.24 -24.36
N ASP A 10 24.59 -7.31 -25.11
CA ASP A 10 25.04 -8.63 -24.76
C ASP A 10 26.51 -8.77 -25.18
N VAL A 11 27.41 -8.99 -24.23
CA VAL A 11 28.86 -9.03 -24.52
C VAL A 11 29.28 -10.30 -25.26
N THR A 12 28.46 -11.35 -25.21
CA THR A 12 28.75 -12.63 -25.84
C THR A 12 28.30 -12.62 -27.30
N THR A 13 27.10 -12.10 -27.56
CA THR A 13 26.48 -12.11 -28.90
C THR A 13 26.64 -10.79 -29.65
N GLY A 14 26.92 -9.69 -28.95
CA GLY A 14 26.94 -8.34 -29.51
C GLY A 14 25.55 -7.75 -29.78
N GLU A 15 24.48 -8.44 -29.40
CA GLU A 15 23.11 -7.96 -29.61
C GLU A 15 22.82 -6.69 -28.81
N THR A 16 22.22 -5.69 -29.48
CA THR A 16 21.80 -4.44 -28.85
C THR A 16 20.40 -4.56 -28.26
N GLY A 17 20.16 -3.84 -27.17
CA GLY A 17 18.91 -3.89 -26.41
C GLY A 17 18.78 -5.06 -25.44
N LYS A 18 19.77 -5.96 -25.38
CA LYS A 18 19.84 -7.10 -24.46
C LYS A 18 21.11 -7.08 -23.61
N GLY A 19 21.22 -8.00 -22.67
CA GLY A 19 22.43 -8.21 -21.87
C GLY A 19 22.63 -7.20 -20.73
N ASP A 20 23.76 -7.36 -20.04
CA ASP A 20 24.05 -6.66 -18.79
C ASP A 20 25.16 -5.62 -18.88
N LEU A 21 25.64 -5.33 -20.10
CA LEU A 21 26.52 -4.21 -20.36
C LEU A 21 25.70 -2.99 -20.78
N PHE A 22 25.79 -1.90 -20.02
CA PHE A 22 25.07 -0.66 -20.27
C PHE A 22 26.04 0.45 -20.65
N ILE A 23 25.81 1.10 -21.79
CA ILE A 23 26.70 2.12 -22.36
C ILE A 23 25.92 3.40 -22.68
N SER A 24 26.53 4.54 -22.39
CA SER A 24 26.11 5.88 -22.81
C SER A 24 27.37 6.71 -23.05
N GLU A 25 27.23 7.86 -23.71
CA GLU A 25 28.30 8.86 -23.90
C GLU A 25 29.22 9.00 -22.67
N GLY A 26 30.40 8.39 -22.74
CA GLY A 26 31.45 8.47 -21.71
C GLY A 26 31.25 7.66 -20.42
N LYS A 27 30.24 6.78 -20.33
CA LYS A 27 30.02 5.92 -19.15
C LYS A 27 29.61 4.50 -19.54
N GLN A 28 30.15 3.54 -18.80
CA GLN A 28 29.84 2.12 -18.93
C GLN A 28 29.54 1.53 -17.56
N TYR A 29 28.55 0.63 -17.50
CA TYR A 29 28.21 -0.15 -16.32
C TYR A 29 28.06 -1.60 -16.72
N ASN A 30 28.81 -2.50 -16.10
CA ASN A 30 28.63 -3.94 -16.25
C ASN A 30 27.85 -4.46 -15.03
N LEU A 31 26.69 -5.05 -15.27
CA LEU A 31 25.81 -5.63 -14.26
C LEU A 31 25.72 -7.16 -14.35
N GLN A 32 26.65 -7.83 -15.05
CA GLN A 32 26.70 -9.29 -15.14
C GLN A 32 26.79 -9.99 -13.77
N GLY A 33 27.39 -9.32 -12.78
CA GLY A 33 27.44 -9.83 -11.40
C GLY A 33 26.15 -9.61 -10.61
N VAL A 34 25.13 -8.97 -11.18
CA VAL A 34 23.86 -8.69 -10.49
C VAL A 34 22.87 -9.82 -10.73
N ASN A 35 22.65 -10.62 -9.70
CA ASN A 35 21.74 -11.75 -9.72
C ASN A 35 20.40 -11.38 -9.07
N VAL A 36 19.30 -11.58 -9.79
CA VAL A 36 17.96 -11.52 -9.18
C VAL A 36 17.68 -12.88 -8.55
N LEU A 37 17.45 -12.90 -7.24
CA LEU A 37 17.23 -14.11 -6.47
C LEU A 37 15.75 -14.47 -6.37
N TRP A 38 14.90 -13.45 -6.23
CA TRP A 38 13.47 -13.65 -6.12
C TRP A 38 12.71 -12.43 -6.62
N SER A 39 11.53 -12.66 -7.18
CA SER A 39 10.56 -11.60 -7.43
C SER A 39 9.15 -12.11 -7.21
N GLY A 40 8.32 -11.33 -6.55
CA GLY A 40 6.97 -11.77 -6.22
C GLY A 40 6.14 -10.75 -5.45
N VAL A 41 4.92 -11.16 -5.11
CA VAL A 41 4.05 -10.39 -4.24
C VAL A 41 4.45 -10.69 -2.80
N ASP A 42 4.90 -9.65 -2.09
CA ASP A 42 5.33 -9.76 -0.70
C ASP A 42 4.13 -9.69 0.26
N THR A 43 3.17 -8.81 -0.04
CA THR A 43 1.98 -8.60 0.81
C THR A 43 0.77 -8.26 -0.06
N VAL A 44 -0.37 -8.87 0.25
CA VAL A 44 -1.69 -8.48 -0.26
C VAL A 44 -2.50 -7.94 0.90
N ARG A 45 -3.14 -6.79 0.71
CA ARG A 45 -4.16 -6.28 1.62
C ARG A 45 -5.47 -6.09 0.87
N GLN A 46 -6.40 -6.99 1.10
CA GLN A 46 -7.69 -7.03 0.42
C GLN A 46 -8.77 -6.38 1.29
N LEU A 47 -9.47 -5.40 0.74
CA LEU A 47 -10.66 -4.79 1.33
C LEU A 47 -11.91 -5.49 0.82
N TYR A 48 -12.85 -5.66 1.73
CA TYR A 48 -14.17 -6.22 1.46
C TYR A 48 -15.26 -5.30 2.00
N GLN A 49 -16.29 -5.11 1.18
CA GLN A 49 -17.53 -4.45 1.54
C GLN A 49 -18.64 -5.47 1.80
N GLY A 50 -19.58 -5.10 2.66
CA GLY A 50 -20.73 -5.92 3.04
C GLY A 50 -21.39 -5.35 4.29
N ARG A 51 -22.34 -6.07 4.87
CA ARG A 51 -22.87 -5.80 6.21
C ARG A 51 -22.23 -6.78 7.19
N LEU A 52 -21.85 -6.35 8.39
CA LEU A 52 -21.31 -7.27 9.38
C LEU A 52 -22.39 -8.24 9.85
N ARG A 53 -22.00 -9.50 10.04
CA ARG A 53 -22.83 -10.50 10.72
C ARG A 53 -22.88 -10.17 12.21
N PRO A 54 -24.06 -9.82 12.77
CA PRO A 54 -24.15 -9.38 14.17
C PRO A 54 -23.63 -10.41 15.17
N GLU A 55 -23.91 -11.69 14.92
CA GLU A 55 -23.48 -12.81 15.76
C GLU A 55 -21.95 -12.92 15.83
N VAL A 56 -21.27 -12.91 14.68
CA VAL A 56 -19.80 -12.98 14.61
C VAL A 56 -19.16 -11.75 15.23
N LEU A 57 -19.76 -10.57 15.04
CA LEU A 57 -19.27 -9.35 15.66
C LEU A 57 -19.39 -9.40 17.18
N ALA A 58 -20.49 -9.92 17.71
CA ALA A 58 -20.69 -10.05 19.15
C ALA A 58 -19.61 -10.95 19.77
N ASP A 59 -19.29 -12.09 19.15
CA ASP A 59 -18.23 -12.98 19.63
C ASP A 59 -16.86 -12.28 19.68
N ILE A 60 -16.53 -11.49 18.65
CA ILE A 60 -15.28 -10.70 18.62
C ILE A 60 -15.27 -9.65 19.72
N VAL A 61 -16.40 -8.96 19.95
CA VAL A 61 -16.53 -7.95 21.00
C VAL A 61 -16.31 -8.59 22.37
N THR A 62 -16.99 -9.70 22.64
CA THR A 62 -16.85 -10.45 23.90
C THR A 62 -15.43 -10.93 24.11
N ALA A 63 -14.76 -11.46 23.09
CA ALA A 63 -13.36 -11.84 23.18
C ALA A 63 -12.47 -10.62 23.48
N TYR A 64 -12.64 -9.51 22.75
CA TYR A 64 -11.86 -8.29 22.95
C TYR A 64 -12.01 -7.70 24.36
N GLU A 65 -13.19 -7.79 24.96
CA GLU A 65 -13.48 -7.31 26.32
C GLU A 65 -12.76 -8.13 27.42
N GLN A 66 -12.28 -9.34 27.11
CA GLN A 66 -11.44 -10.13 28.02
C GLN A 66 -10.06 -9.49 28.25
N GLY A 67 -9.64 -8.56 27.39
CA GLY A 67 -8.45 -7.75 27.58
C GLY A 67 -7.17 -8.40 27.07
N HIS A 68 -6.07 -8.26 27.82
CA HIS A 68 -4.75 -8.65 27.35
C HIS A 68 -4.65 -10.17 27.15
N GLY A 69 -4.25 -10.61 25.96
CA GLY A 69 -4.18 -12.03 25.60
C GLY A 69 -5.52 -12.63 25.16
N ALA A 70 -6.53 -11.81 24.89
CA ALA A 70 -7.79 -12.25 24.32
C ALA A 70 -7.60 -13.10 23.05
N MET A 71 -8.30 -14.23 22.99
CA MET A 71 -8.29 -15.13 21.84
C MET A 71 -9.72 -15.48 21.44
N ILE A 72 -9.90 -15.77 20.16
CA ILE A 72 -11.15 -16.29 19.60
C ILE A 72 -10.82 -17.42 18.63
N SER A 73 -11.58 -18.51 18.70
CA SER A 73 -11.46 -19.63 17.76
C SER A 73 -12.46 -19.46 16.62
N ILE A 74 -11.96 -19.38 15.38
CA ILE A 74 -12.78 -19.23 14.17
C ILE A 74 -12.31 -20.26 13.15
N ASN A 75 -13.23 -21.08 12.65
CA ASN A 75 -12.95 -22.17 11.69
C ASN A 75 -11.80 -23.09 12.17
N ASN A 76 -11.82 -23.48 13.45
CA ASN A 76 -10.81 -24.33 14.10
C ASN A 76 -9.39 -23.73 14.15
N LEU A 77 -9.25 -22.42 13.96
CA LEU A 77 -8.01 -21.69 14.15
C LEU A 77 -8.17 -20.67 15.27
N ASP A 78 -7.13 -20.52 16.09
CA ASP A 78 -7.11 -19.51 17.14
C ASP A 78 -6.56 -18.19 16.61
N TRP A 79 -7.16 -17.09 17.04
CA TRP A 79 -6.81 -15.73 16.63
C TRP A 79 -6.61 -14.86 17.87
N ALA A 80 -5.46 -14.20 17.95
CA ALA A 80 -5.23 -13.16 18.93
C ALA A 80 -6.09 -11.93 18.59
N VAL A 81 -6.87 -11.45 19.55
CA VAL A 81 -7.78 -10.31 19.38
C VAL A 81 -7.18 -9.05 19.99
N MET A 82 -7.03 -8.01 19.18
CA MET A 82 -6.38 -6.75 19.54
C MET A 82 -7.14 -5.55 18.97
N SER A 83 -6.73 -4.33 19.36
CA SER A 83 -7.29 -3.10 18.81
C SER A 83 -6.82 -2.88 17.37
N GLY A 84 -7.75 -2.72 16.44
CA GLY A 84 -7.47 -2.43 15.02
C GLY A 84 -7.22 -0.95 14.71
N ARG A 85 -7.19 -0.07 15.73
CA ARG A 85 -7.36 1.38 15.56
C ARG A 85 -6.35 2.04 14.64
N ARG A 86 -5.10 1.57 14.65
CA ARG A 86 -4.05 2.08 13.74
C ARG A 86 -4.40 1.84 12.26
N GLY A 87 -5.17 0.79 11.96
CA GLY A 87 -5.61 0.44 10.61
C GLY A 87 -6.94 1.06 10.19
N GLY A 88 -7.62 1.83 11.06
CA GLY A 88 -8.95 2.41 10.79
C GLY A 88 -10.13 1.47 11.10
N PHE A 89 -9.88 0.37 11.81
CA PHE A 89 -10.89 -0.62 12.20
C PHE A 89 -10.92 -0.81 13.71
N ARG A 90 -12.03 -1.29 14.28
CA ARG A 90 -12.15 -1.47 15.72
C ARG A 90 -11.33 -2.65 16.22
N TYR A 91 -11.43 -3.77 15.53
CA TYR A 91 -10.84 -5.05 15.94
C TYR A 91 -9.80 -5.51 14.94
N LEU A 92 -8.78 -6.20 15.46
CA LEU A 92 -7.76 -6.89 14.69
C LEU A 92 -7.63 -8.30 15.24
N LEU A 93 -7.78 -9.28 14.35
CA LEU A 93 -7.61 -10.70 14.59
C LEU A 93 -6.31 -11.11 13.89
N GLN A 94 -5.34 -11.62 14.64
CA GLN A 94 -4.04 -12.00 14.09
C GLN A 94 -3.73 -13.46 14.41
N ASN A 95 -3.37 -14.21 13.39
CA ASN A 95 -2.74 -15.51 13.51
C ASN A 95 -1.46 -15.49 12.69
N ARG A 96 -0.30 -15.42 13.37
CA ARG A 96 1.01 -15.32 12.72
C ARG A 96 1.48 -16.65 12.13
N GLU A 97 1.10 -17.75 12.75
CA GLU A 97 1.40 -19.10 12.29
C GLU A 97 0.65 -19.39 10.99
N TYR A 98 -0.64 -19.11 10.97
CA TYR A 98 -1.44 -19.17 9.75
C TYR A 98 -1.11 -18.04 8.77
N GLY A 99 -0.43 -16.97 9.19
CA GLY A 99 0.07 -15.93 8.30
C GLY A 99 -0.94 -14.88 7.85
N LEU A 100 -2.09 -14.75 8.52
CA LEU A 100 -3.11 -13.72 8.21
C LEU A 100 -3.32 -12.73 9.35
N THR A 101 -3.65 -11.49 8.98
CA THR A 101 -4.17 -10.47 9.89
C THR A 101 -5.47 -9.91 9.32
N MET A 102 -6.56 -10.00 10.08
CA MET A 102 -7.89 -9.54 9.67
C MET A 102 -8.32 -8.37 10.54
N LEU A 103 -8.66 -7.24 9.92
CA LEU A 103 -9.24 -6.09 10.61
C LEU A 103 -10.73 -6.04 10.32
N VAL A 104 -11.51 -5.89 11.39
CA VAL A 104 -12.98 -6.01 11.36
C VAL A 104 -13.62 -4.76 11.97
N GLN A 105 -14.73 -4.33 11.36
CA GLN A 105 -15.52 -3.15 11.66
C GLN A 105 -14.78 -1.82 11.47
N ASN A 106 -15.10 -1.15 10.36
CA ASN A 106 -14.61 0.20 10.09
C ASN A 106 -15.08 1.20 11.16
N PHE A 107 -14.19 2.12 11.59
CA PHE A 107 -14.57 3.18 12.52
C PHE A 107 -15.57 4.19 11.96
N TYR A 108 -15.63 4.31 10.63
CA TYR A 108 -16.40 5.35 9.95
C TYR A 108 -17.73 4.85 9.37
N ALA A 109 -18.14 3.62 9.67
CA ALA A 109 -19.39 3.04 9.22
C ALA A 109 -20.07 2.27 10.36
N GLU A 110 -21.40 2.35 10.43
CA GLU A 110 -22.18 1.59 11.41
C GLU A 110 -22.17 0.10 11.03
N PRO A 111 -22.15 -0.84 11.99
CA PRO A 111 -21.97 -2.27 11.71
C PRO A 111 -23.00 -2.88 10.75
N ASP A 112 -24.24 -2.42 10.84
CA ASP A 112 -25.41 -2.88 10.09
C ASP A 112 -25.56 -2.21 8.72
N SER A 113 -24.76 -1.16 8.47
CA SER A 113 -24.70 -0.46 7.20
C SER A 113 -23.86 -1.23 6.17
N LEU A 114 -24.13 -0.98 4.89
CA LEU A 114 -23.27 -1.49 3.83
C LEU A 114 -21.98 -0.65 3.81
N GLY A 115 -20.84 -1.28 4.08
CA GLY A 115 -19.56 -0.57 4.13
C GLY A 115 -18.34 -1.47 4.03
N THR A 116 -17.16 -0.87 3.87
CA THR A 116 -15.88 -1.59 3.87
C THR A 116 -15.50 -1.99 5.30
N HIS A 117 -16.08 -3.08 5.80
CA HIS A 117 -15.95 -3.51 7.20
C HIS A 117 -14.85 -4.54 7.43
N VAL A 118 -14.29 -5.17 6.38
CA VAL A 118 -13.23 -6.16 6.54
C VAL A 118 -12.03 -5.80 5.67
N LYS A 119 -10.84 -5.92 6.26
CA LYS A 119 -9.55 -5.88 5.56
C LYS A 119 -8.73 -7.10 5.97
N ILE A 120 -8.25 -7.87 5.00
CA ILE A 120 -7.40 -9.03 5.24
C ILE A 120 -6.01 -8.75 4.69
N GLU A 121 -4.98 -8.93 5.51
CA GLU A 121 -3.58 -8.76 5.16
C GLU A 121 -2.86 -10.11 5.24
N THR A 122 -2.09 -10.44 4.20
CA THR A 122 -1.35 -11.71 4.09
C THR A 122 0.13 -11.53 4.42
N SER A 123 0.76 -12.57 4.99
CA SER A 123 2.22 -12.63 5.12
C SER A 123 2.89 -13.10 3.82
N PRO A 124 4.20 -12.81 3.63
CA PRO A 124 4.96 -13.33 2.49
C PRO A 124 5.00 -14.86 2.45
N THR A 125 5.17 -15.51 3.61
CA THR A 125 5.21 -16.98 3.73
C THR A 125 3.90 -17.61 3.29
N TRP A 126 2.77 -17.06 3.73
CA TRP A 126 1.45 -17.57 3.34
C TRP A 126 1.18 -17.44 1.84
N LEU A 127 1.66 -16.34 1.23
CA LEU A 127 1.55 -16.12 -0.22
C LEU A 127 2.44 -17.08 -1.03
N TYR A 128 3.67 -17.33 -0.57
CA TYR A 128 4.64 -18.15 -1.30
C TYR A 128 4.16 -19.57 -1.57
N GLU A 129 3.40 -20.14 -0.64
CA GLU A 129 2.89 -21.52 -0.71
C GLU A 129 1.62 -21.66 -1.57
N ARG A 130 1.10 -20.58 -2.15
CA ARG A 130 -0.23 -20.55 -2.77
C ARG A 130 -0.22 -19.97 -4.17
N GLY A 131 -1.01 -20.59 -5.06
CA GLY A 131 -1.31 -20.01 -6.37
C GLY A 131 -2.24 -18.79 -6.25
N SER A 132 -2.23 -17.90 -7.24
CA SER A 132 -2.99 -16.65 -7.17
C SER A 132 -4.51 -16.83 -7.01
N GLN A 133 -5.08 -17.86 -7.65
CA GLN A 133 -6.51 -18.19 -7.50
C GLN A 133 -6.82 -18.69 -6.08
N GLN A 134 -5.98 -19.57 -5.55
CA GLN A 134 -6.11 -20.08 -4.19
C GLN A 134 -6.03 -18.94 -3.16
N VAL A 135 -5.11 -17.99 -3.34
CA VAL A 135 -5.03 -16.79 -2.50
C VAL A 135 -6.37 -16.05 -2.50
N GLN A 136 -6.95 -15.79 -3.68
CA GLN A 136 -8.22 -15.07 -3.78
C GLN A 136 -9.38 -15.84 -3.13
N ASP A 137 -9.45 -17.15 -3.34
CA ASP A 137 -10.52 -17.99 -2.81
C ASP A 137 -10.46 -18.08 -1.28
N GLU A 138 -9.27 -18.23 -0.70
CA GLU A 138 -9.08 -18.20 0.76
C GLU A 138 -9.41 -16.82 1.35
N LEU A 139 -8.99 -15.73 0.70
CA LEU A 139 -9.38 -14.37 1.15
C LEU A 139 -10.91 -14.17 1.11
N ASN A 140 -11.58 -14.66 0.06
CA ASN A 140 -13.04 -14.61 -0.06
C ASN A 140 -13.73 -15.45 1.02
N PHE A 141 -13.20 -16.64 1.31
CA PHE A 141 -13.71 -17.53 2.36
C PHE A 141 -13.70 -16.82 3.72
N TRP A 142 -12.56 -16.25 4.11
CA TRP A 142 -12.44 -15.51 5.37
C TRP A 142 -13.35 -14.28 5.41
N ALA A 143 -13.44 -13.50 4.33
CA ALA A 143 -14.29 -12.32 4.30
C ALA A 143 -15.79 -12.65 4.46
N ARG A 144 -16.26 -13.73 3.82
CA ARG A 144 -17.66 -14.21 3.93
C ARG A 144 -18.03 -14.71 5.32
N HIS A 145 -17.05 -15.09 6.14
CA HIS A 145 -17.29 -15.42 7.54
C HIS A 145 -17.81 -14.20 8.31
N PHE A 146 -17.27 -13.01 8.05
CA PHE A 146 -17.63 -11.78 8.77
C PHE A 146 -18.79 -11.00 8.12
N LEU A 147 -18.98 -11.14 6.80
CA LEU A 147 -19.86 -10.27 6.02
C LEU A 147 -21.04 -11.02 5.38
N GLN A 148 -22.18 -10.33 5.33
CA GLN A 148 -23.29 -10.62 4.43
C GLN A 148 -23.14 -9.77 3.16
N ALA A 149 -23.57 -10.30 2.01
CA ALA A 149 -23.39 -9.67 0.69
C ALA A 149 -21.94 -9.21 0.46
N CYS A 150 -21.00 -10.11 0.75
CA CYS A 150 -19.57 -9.82 0.74
C CYS A 150 -19.04 -9.64 -0.68
N GLU A 151 -18.38 -8.51 -0.94
CA GLU A 151 -17.74 -8.20 -2.22
C GLU A 151 -16.35 -7.58 -2.02
N PRO A 152 -15.35 -7.90 -2.85
CA PRO A 152 -14.09 -7.17 -2.88
C PRO A 152 -14.32 -5.69 -3.23
N SER A 153 -13.67 -4.76 -2.53
CA SER A 153 -13.84 -3.31 -2.75
C SER A 153 -12.54 -2.54 -3.02
N GLY A 154 -11.39 -3.21 -2.93
CA GLY A 154 -10.10 -2.63 -3.25
C GLY A 154 -8.96 -3.51 -2.75
N VAL A 155 -7.83 -3.50 -3.45
CA VAL A 155 -6.66 -4.29 -3.09
C VAL A 155 -5.43 -3.40 -3.02
N ALA A 156 -4.61 -3.57 -1.99
CA ALA A 156 -3.26 -3.01 -1.92
C ALA A 156 -2.25 -4.15 -2.11
N ILE A 157 -1.17 -3.90 -2.84
CA ILE A 157 -0.22 -4.93 -3.27
C ILE A 157 1.19 -4.42 -3.06
N HIS A 158 2.02 -5.23 -2.43
CA HIS A 158 3.44 -4.97 -2.31
C HIS A 158 4.19 -5.93 -3.23
N LEU A 159 4.94 -5.38 -4.18
CA LEU A 159 5.80 -6.13 -5.11
C LEU A 159 7.23 -6.01 -4.63
N ALA A 160 7.98 -7.11 -4.64
CA ALA A 160 9.36 -7.11 -4.18
C ALA A 160 10.27 -7.88 -5.12
N VAL A 161 11.53 -7.45 -5.17
CA VAL A 161 12.63 -8.11 -5.86
C VAL A 161 13.82 -8.18 -4.93
N ASP A 162 14.36 -9.38 -4.75
CA ASP A 162 15.61 -9.65 -4.05
C ASP A 162 16.74 -9.84 -5.05
N PHE A 163 17.89 -9.23 -4.78
CA PHE A 163 19.04 -9.32 -5.67
C PHE A 163 20.38 -9.14 -4.95
N GLN A 164 21.44 -9.68 -5.56
CA GLN A 164 22.84 -9.59 -5.13
C GLN A 164 23.70 -8.89 -6.17
N GLY A 165 24.95 -8.58 -5.82
CA GLY A 165 25.94 -8.01 -6.73
C GLY A 165 25.83 -6.50 -6.97
N TRP A 166 24.90 -5.82 -6.29
CA TRP A 166 24.82 -4.37 -6.26
C TRP A 166 24.40 -3.86 -4.88
N GLN A 167 24.95 -2.72 -4.48
CA GLN A 167 24.59 -2.02 -3.25
C GLN A 167 24.30 -0.54 -3.56
N PRO A 168 23.36 0.10 -2.84
CA PRO A 168 23.09 1.52 -3.02
C PRO A 168 24.33 2.36 -2.71
N PRO A 169 24.65 3.34 -3.56
CA PRO A 169 25.72 4.29 -3.27
C PRO A 169 25.32 5.20 -2.10
N GLN A 170 26.30 5.83 -1.45
CA GLN A 170 26.05 6.76 -0.33
C GLN A 170 25.13 7.92 -0.71
N ASP A 171 25.17 8.37 -1.97
CA ASP A 171 24.35 9.44 -2.51
C ASP A 171 23.01 8.95 -3.10
N PHE A 172 22.61 7.70 -2.86
CA PHE A 172 21.42 7.08 -3.44
C PHE A 172 20.17 7.93 -3.27
N ALA A 173 19.86 8.37 -2.05
CA ALA A 173 18.68 9.17 -1.76
C ALA A 173 18.67 10.53 -2.48
N GLN A 174 19.84 11.13 -2.67
CA GLN A 174 19.99 12.42 -3.35
C GLN A 174 19.79 12.30 -4.86
N ARG A 175 20.15 11.13 -5.43
CA ARG A 175 19.97 10.78 -6.85
C ARG A 175 18.60 10.17 -7.16
N PHE A 176 17.80 9.90 -6.15
CA PHE A 176 16.50 9.28 -6.32
C PHE A 176 15.45 10.32 -6.70
N VAL A 177 14.93 10.23 -7.92
CA VAL A 177 13.87 11.10 -8.42
C VAL A 177 12.51 10.49 -8.09
N THR A 178 11.74 11.20 -7.28
CA THR A 178 10.39 10.82 -6.90
C THR A 178 9.48 12.04 -6.76
N ARG A 179 8.17 11.85 -6.87
CA ARG A 179 7.16 12.85 -6.50
C ARG A 179 6.78 12.80 -5.01
N ALA A 180 7.26 11.78 -4.29
CA ALA A 180 7.03 11.66 -2.86
C ALA A 180 7.68 12.84 -2.12
N LYS A 181 6.94 13.41 -1.17
CA LYS A 181 7.46 14.49 -0.31
C LYS A 181 8.20 13.98 0.92
N THR A 182 7.86 12.78 1.37
CA THR A 182 8.43 12.15 2.56
C THR A 182 9.49 11.15 2.15
N VAL A 183 10.68 11.30 2.71
CA VAL A 183 11.81 10.39 2.54
C VAL A 183 12.37 10.07 3.93
N SER A 184 12.49 8.78 4.22
CA SER A 184 13.07 8.28 5.47
C SER A 184 14.29 7.42 5.13
N VAL A 185 15.41 7.67 5.81
CA VAL A 185 16.64 6.89 5.66
C VAL A 185 17.05 6.41 7.05
N TYR A 186 17.20 5.10 7.20
CA TYR A 186 17.58 4.48 8.46
C TYR A 186 19.00 3.94 8.37
N ASN A 187 19.82 4.33 9.34
CA ASN A 187 21.13 3.75 9.63
C ASN A 187 20.98 3.10 11.01
N GLY A 188 21.48 1.87 11.23
CA GLY A 188 21.23 1.03 12.42
C GLY A 188 21.41 1.61 13.85
N VAL A 189 21.67 2.91 14.04
CA VAL A 189 21.70 3.61 15.34
C VAL A 189 21.01 4.99 15.34
N SER A 190 20.53 5.52 14.20
CA SER A 190 19.85 6.83 14.19
C SER A 190 18.77 6.98 13.11
N ASP A 191 17.56 7.36 13.55
CA ASP A 191 16.41 7.69 12.71
C ASP A 191 16.56 9.10 12.13
N LEU A 192 16.40 9.25 10.82
CA LEU A 192 16.41 10.54 10.14
C LEU A 192 15.21 10.62 9.16
N GLU A 193 14.14 11.27 9.59
CA GLU A 193 13.01 11.66 8.72
C GLU A 193 13.23 13.08 8.18
N TRP A 194 13.07 13.27 6.87
CA TRP A 194 13.29 14.57 6.23
C TRP A 194 12.10 15.02 5.38
N GLU A 195 11.79 16.31 5.46
CA GLU A 195 11.08 17.05 4.41
C GLU A 195 12.14 17.70 3.51
N THR A 196 12.05 17.46 2.20
CA THR A 196 13.01 17.85 1.14
C THR A 196 13.89 19.08 1.44
N GLY A 197 15.21 18.91 1.55
CA GLY A 197 16.16 20.05 1.64
C GLY A 197 17.57 19.78 2.21
N SER A 198 17.86 18.59 2.74
CA SER A 198 19.10 18.30 3.49
C SER A 198 19.91 17.13 2.90
N THR A 199 21.24 17.25 2.97
CA THR A 199 22.21 16.26 2.49
C THR A 199 22.32 15.07 3.45
N VAL A 200 22.16 13.86 2.92
CA VAL A 200 22.39 12.60 3.66
C VAL A 200 23.88 12.28 3.64
N ASN A 201 24.49 12.16 4.83
CA ASN A 201 25.85 11.64 5.02
C ASN A 201 25.76 10.29 5.79
N GLY A 202 25.90 9.16 5.09
CA GLY A 202 25.90 7.82 5.70
C GLY A 202 25.65 6.68 4.70
N ARG A 203 25.98 5.43 5.08
CA ARG A 203 25.54 4.22 4.37
C ARG A 203 24.14 3.83 4.89
N GLY A 204 23.10 4.29 4.19
CA GLY A 204 21.71 3.88 4.47
C GLY A 204 21.53 2.37 4.37
N GLU A 205 20.93 1.77 5.38
CA GLU A 205 20.56 0.35 5.41
C GLU A 205 19.12 0.13 4.97
N THR A 206 18.27 1.17 5.11
CA THR A 206 16.90 1.19 4.60
C THR A 206 16.56 2.58 4.08
N PHE A 207 16.04 2.65 2.86
CA PHE A 207 15.55 3.86 2.21
C PHE A 207 14.06 3.70 1.95
N THR A 208 13.23 4.64 2.37
CA THR A 208 11.78 4.65 2.12
C THR A 208 11.35 5.98 1.53
N PHE A 209 10.73 5.95 0.35
CA PHE A 209 10.20 7.11 -0.35
C PHE A 209 8.68 7.01 -0.46
N GLY A 210 7.96 8.00 0.05
CA GLY A 210 6.50 8.04 0.01
C GLY A 210 5.84 7.53 1.30
N LYS A 211 4.54 7.83 1.44
CA LYS A 211 3.74 7.45 2.60
C LYS A 211 3.01 6.12 2.37
N ALA A 212 2.68 5.41 3.45
CA ALA A 212 1.99 4.11 3.39
C ALA A 212 0.62 4.14 2.68
N ASN A 213 -0.04 5.30 2.62
CA ASN A 213 -1.32 5.49 1.93
C ASN A 213 -1.18 5.98 0.48
N SER A 214 0.02 5.86 -0.10
CA SER A 214 0.38 6.31 -1.44
C SER A 214 1.18 5.23 -2.18
N LEU A 215 1.86 5.60 -3.27
CA LEU A 215 2.87 4.74 -3.89
C LEU A 215 4.17 4.91 -3.09
N GLN A 216 4.60 3.85 -2.42
CA GLN A 216 5.81 3.86 -1.61
C GLN A 216 6.88 2.95 -2.24
N THR A 217 8.13 3.38 -2.22
CA THR A 217 9.29 2.62 -2.70
C THR A 217 10.26 2.44 -1.56
N CYS A 218 10.64 1.21 -1.27
CA CYS A 218 11.58 0.86 -0.21
C CYS A 218 12.77 0.09 -0.80
N LEU A 219 13.99 0.44 -0.38
CA LEU A 219 15.20 -0.32 -0.70
C LEU A 219 15.94 -0.61 0.61
N TYR A 220 16.23 -1.86 0.91
CA TYR A 220 16.89 -2.21 2.16
C TYR A 220 17.73 -3.49 2.07
N ASP A 221 18.65 -3.63 3.01
CA ASP A 221 19.44 -4.86 3.22
C ASP A 221 18.54 -5.94 3.82
N LYS A 222 18.13 -6.89 2.98
CA LYS A 222 17.21 -7.96 3.34
C LYS A 222 17.90 -9.01 4.21
N SER A 223 19.20 -9.25 4.02
CA SER A 223 19.97 -10.16 4.86
C SER A 223 19.96 -9.73 6.32
N LYS A 224 20.09 -8.42 6.61
CA LYS A 224 19.96 -7.92 7.99
C LYS A 224 18.53 -7.98 8.52
N GLU A 225 17.53 -7.73 7.67
CA GLU A 225 16.13 -7.75 8.11
C GLU A 225 15.64 -9.16 8.47
N ILE A 226 16.09 -10.20 7.76
CA ILE A 226 15.69 -11.58 8.04
C ILE A 226 16.35 -12.13 9.31
N ASP A 227 17.50 -11.60 9.72
CA ASP A 227 18.14 -11.90 11.00
C ASP A 227 17.30 -11.37 12.17
N VAL A 228 16.83 -10.13 12.05
CA VAL A 228 16.02 -9.49 13.09
C VAL A 228 14.61 -10.10 13.14
N SER A 229 14.07 -10.52 12.00
CA SER A 229 12.70 -11.06 11.92
C SER A 229 12.61 -12.58 12.08
N ASP A 230 13.75 -13.27 12.32
CA ASP A 230 13.86 -14.72 12.49
C ASP A 230 13.26 -15.51 11.30
N LYS A 231 13.60 -15.09 10.08
CA LYS A 231 13.08 -15.66 8.82
C LYS A 231 14.17 -16.20 7.90
N ARG A 232 15.39 -16.31 8.39
CA ARG A 232 16.56 -16.67 7.60
C ARG A 232 16.37 -17.97 6.82
N ALA A 233 16.04 -19.07 7.51
CA ALA A 233 15.87 -20.38 6.88
C ALA A 233 14.81 -20.37 5.76
N PHE A 234 13.68 -19.68 5.98
CA PHE A 234 12.64 -19.57 4.96
C PHE A 234 13.14 -18.79 3.73
N MET A 235 13.79 -17.63 3.92
CA MET A 235 14.24 -16.80 2.80
C MET A 235 15.41 -17.42 2.04
N GLU A 236 16.36 -18.03 2.74
CA GLU A 236 17.47 -18.77 2.12
C GLU A 236 16.95 -19.93 1.28
N SER A 237 15.93 -20.66 1.76
CA SER A 237 15.30 -21.73 0.96
C SER A 237 14.68 -21.23 -0.35
N ILE A 238 14.27 -19.96 -0.42
CA ILE A 238 13.80 -19.33 -1.66
C ILE A 238 15.00 -18.94 -2.53
N TRP A 239 16.00 -18.27 -1.96
CA TRP A 239 17.15 -17.77 -2.70
C TRP A 239 18.02 -18.88 -3.28
N GLU A 240 18.15 -20.01 -2.58
CA GLU A 240 18.86 -21.20 -3.07
C GLU A 240 18.22 -21.80 -4.34
N THR A 241 16.95 -21.50 -4.63
CA THR A 241 16.31 -21.93 -5.89
C THR A 241 16.61 -21.01 -7.07
N ALA A 242 17.18 -19.83 -6.82
CA ALA A 242 17.47 -18.86 -7.86
C ALA A 242 18.58 -19.37 -8.78
N THR A 243 18.36 -19.32 -10.09
CA THR A 243 19.35 -19.69 -11.10
C THR A 243 19.43 -18.61 -12.17
N ASN A 244 20.53 -18.56 -12.91
CA ASN A 244 20.71 -17.70 -14.08
C ASN A 244 21.35 -18.51 -15.23
N GLU A 245 21.52 -17.90 -16.40
CA GLU A 245 22.08 -18.57 -17.58
C GLU A 245 23.51 -19.10 -17.36
N GLN A 246 24.27 -18.48 -16.46
CA GLN A 246 25.66 -18.83 -16.19
C GLN A 246 25.83 -19.97 -15.20
N CYS A 247 24.90 -20.13 -14.25
CA CYS A 247 25.03 -21.11 -13.17
C CYS A 247 24.04 -22.28 -13.29
N PHE A 248 23.03 -22.23 -14.16
CA PHE A 248 22.02 -23.29 -14.27
C PHE A 248 22.69 -24.67 -14.53
N PRO A 249 22.33 -25.73 -13.76
CA PRO A 249 21.21 -25.82 -12.81
C PRO A 249 21.54 -25.42 -11.36
N ASP A 250 22.78 -25.05 -11.06
CA ASP A 250 23.21 -24.62 -9.72
C ASP A 250 22.64 -23.23 -9.37
N THR A 251 22.65 -22.90 -8.08
CA THR A 251 22.13 -21.62 -7.60
C THR A 251 23.05 -20.44 -7.93
N CYS A 252 22.46 -19.27 -8.23
CA CYS A 252 23.18 -18.00 -8.35
C CYS A 252 23.26 -17.23 -7.02
N TYR A 253 22.70 -17.78 -5.94
CA TYR A 253 22.75 -17.21 -4.59
C TYR A 253 24.13 -17.46 -3.95
N ASP A 254 24.72 -16.39 -3.43
CA ASP A 254 25.97 -16.43 -2.68
C ASP A 254 25.72 -16.09 -1.20
N GLN A 255 25.90 -17.05 -0.30
CA GLN A 255 25.65 -16.86 1.14
C GLN A 255 26.55 -15.79 1.79
N GLU A 256 27.71 -15.48 1.19
CA GLU A 256 28.65 -14.48 1.71
C GLU A 256 28.31 -13.05 1.29
N GLN A 257 27.38 -12.87 0.34
CA GLN A 257 26.98 -11.56 -0.17
C GLN A 257 25.65 -11.09 0.43
N PRO A 258 25.52 -9.78 0.74
CA PRO A 258 24.24 -9.24 1.22
C PRO A 258 23.19 -9.25 0.12
N VAL A 259 21.97 -9.65 0.47
CA VAL A 259 20.79 -9.58 -0.40
C VAL A 259 20.09 -8.24 -0.18
N TRP A 260 19.89 -7.48 -1.24
CA TRP A 260 19.10 -6.25 -1.22
C TRP A 260 17.70 -6.51 -1.74
N ARG A 261 16.69 -5.92 -1.08
CA ARG A 261 15.29 -5.95 -1.53
C ARG A 261 14.85 -4.57 -2.01
N LEU A 262 14.35 -4.51 -3.23
CA LEU A 262 13.56 -3.39 -3.73
C LEU A 262 12.07 -3.75 -3.62
N GLU A 263 11.33 -3.02 -2.79
CA GLU A 263 9.90 -3.22 -2.56
C GLU A 263 9.09 -1.99 -3.03
N ILE A 264 8.03 -2.24 -3.79
CA ILE A 264 7.08 -1.22 -4.27
C ILE A 264 5.72 -1.53 -3.68
N ARG A 265 5.22 -0.62 -2.85
CA ARG A 265 3.94 -0.75 -2.14
C ARG A 265 2.88 0.12 -2.80
N PHE A 266 1.91 -0.53 -3.42
CA PHE A 266 0.74 0.10 -3.99
C PHE A 266 -0.40 0.09 -2.98
N HIS A 267 -0.75 1.27 -2.46
CA HIS A 267 -2.01 1.42 -1.76
C HIS A 267 -3.20 1.27 -2.72
N HIS A 268 -4.34 0.71 -2.26
CA HIS A 268 -5.51 0.44 -3.11
C HIS A 268 -6.01 1.64 -3.91
N ARG A 269 -5.93 2.86 -3.33
CA ARG A 269 -6.28 4.09 -4.06
C ARG A 269 -5.40 4.33 -5.28
N ILE A 270 -4.12 3.98 -5.21
CA ILE A 270 -3.19 4.13 -6.33
C ILE A 270 -3.53 3.12 -7.42
N ILE A 271 -3.87 1.88 -7.05
CA ILE A 271 -4.32 0.87 -8.00
C ILE A 271 -5.59 1.35 -8.72
N ASN A 272 -6.58 1.85 -7.97
CA ASN A 272 -7.81 2.39 -8.56
C ASN A 272 -7.51 3.58 -9.49
N GLU A 273 -6.69 4.54 -9.07
CA GLU A 273 -6.34 5.67 -9.92
C GLU A 273 -5.58 5.25 -11.18
N ILE A 274 -4.77 4.19 -11.13
CA ILE A 274 -4.12 3.62 -12.32
C ILE A 274 -5.16 2.96 -13.23
N ALA A 275 -6.07 2.14 -12.68
CA ALA A 275 -7.15 1.51 -13.44
C ALA A 275 -8.02 2.56 -14.13
N ASP A 276 -8.51 3.56 -13.39
CA ASP A 276 -9.33 4.66 -13.91
C ASP A 276 -8.59 5.51 -14.94
N GLY A 277 -7.27 5.65 -14.76
CA GLY A 277 -6.43 6.44 -15.66
C GLY A 277 -6.06 5.70 -16.93
N THR A 278 -5.97 4.38 -16.93
CA THR A 278 -5.39 3.59 -18.02
C THR A 278 -6.47 3.12 -18.98
N GLU A 279 -6.39 3.58 -20.23
CA GLU A 279 -7.33 3.17 -21.27
C GLU A 279 -7.26 1.65 -21.52
N GLY A 280 -8.43 1.00 -21.54
CA GLY A 280 -8.55 -0.45 -21.73
C GLY A 280 -8.25 -1.29 -20.49
N MET A 281 -7.94 -0.66 -19.34
CA MET A 281 -7.71 -1.38 -18.09
C MET A 281 -9.04 -1.58 -17.33
N PRO A 282 -9.35 -2.81 -16.87
CA PRO A 282 -10.53 -3.04 -16.05
C PRO A 282 -10.36 -2.41 -14.66
N VAL A 283 -11.49 -2.18 -13.98
CA VAL A 283 -11.48 -1.83 -12.56
C VAL A 283 -10.89 -2.98 -11.77
N ILE A 284 -9.98 -2.67 -10.83
CA ILE A 284 -9.33 -3.67 -9.98
C ILE A 284 -9.79 -3.48 -8.54
N LYS A 285 -10.57 -4.43 -8.04
CA LYS A 285 -11.06 -4.46 -6.65
C LYS A 285 -10.49 -5.62 -5.86
N SER A 286 -9.96 -6.64 -6.52
CA SER A 286 -9.49 -7.89 -5.93
C SER A 286 -8.06 -8.23 -6.34
N PHE A 287 -7.40 -9.11 -5.59
CA PHE A 287 -6.05 -9.56 -5.90
C PHE A 287 -5.99 -10.26 -7.26
N ILE A 288 -6.95 -11.14 -7.57
CA ILE A 288 -6.95 -11.89 -8.83
C ILE A 288 -7.07 -10.95 -10.05
N GLU A 289 -7.83 -9.86 -9.94
CA GLU A 289 -7.93 -8.84 -11.00
C GLU A 289 -6.63 -8.07 -11.20
N ALA A 290 -5.78 -7.97 -10.17
CA ALA A 290 -4.49 -7.29 -10.26
C ALA A 290 -3.38 -8.16 -10.85
N VAL A 291 -3.49 -9.49 -10.74
CA VAL A 291 -2.46 -10.47 -11.17
C VAL A 291 -1.99 -10.26 -12.62
N PRO A 292 -2.88 -10.05 -13.61
CA PRO A 292 -2.45 -9.79 -14.99
C PRO A 292 -1.63 -8.51 -15.16
N HIS A 293 -1.65 -7.60 -14.18
CA HIS A 293 -1.07 -6.26 -14.30
C HIS A 293 0.16 -6.03 -13.42
N LEU A 294 0.61 -7.01 -12.61
CA LEU A 294 1.68 -6.81 -11.62
C LEU A 294 2.99 -6.32 -12.25
N THR A 295 3.44 -6.93 -13.35
CA THR A 295 4.63 -6.47 -14.09
C THR A 295 4.45 -5.06 -14.65
N GLY A 296 3.24 -4.70 -15.07
CA GLY A 296 2.92 -3.35 -15.54
C GLY A 296 2.97 -2.32 -14.42
N PHE A 297 2.45 -2.66 -13.24
CA PHE A 297 2.56 -1.85 -12.02
C PHE A 297 4.01 -1.64 -11.62
N TRP A 298 4.81 -2.71 -11.58
CA TRP A 298 6.24 -2.62 -11.29
C TRP A 298 6.95 -1.62 -12.23
N ARG A 299 6.80 -1.80 -13.54
CA ARG A 299 7.39 -0.91 -14.55
C ARG A 299 6.89 0.53 -14.42
N TYR A 300 5.60 0.72 -14.16
CA TYR A 300 5.02 2.03 -13.90
C TYR A 300 5.69 2.73 -12.70
N ALA A 301 5.84 2.02 -11.58
CA ALA A 301 6.46 2.57 -10.38
C ALA A 301 7.93 2.92 -10.60
N LEU A 302 8.71 2.04 -11.24
CA LEU A 302 10.14 2.27 -11.48
C LEU A 302 10.40 3.38 -12.51
N ARG A 303 9.42 3.73 -13.35
CA ARG A 303 9.50 4.96 -14.20
C ARG A 303 9.24 6.22 -13.39
N ALA A 304 8.29 6.17 -12.45
CA ALA A 304 7.89 7.31 -11.65
C ALA A 304 8.88 7.63 -10.51
N ASN A 305 9.36 6.59 -9.85
CA ASN A 305 10.33 6.61 -8.75
C ASN A 305 11.60 5.93 -9.26
N ARG A 306 12.66 6.71 -9.51
CA ARG A 306 13.83 6.20 -10.23
C ARG A 306 15.15 6.74 -9.71
N LEU A 307 16.15 5.88 -9.74
CA LEU A 307 17.54 6.28 -9.53
C LEU A 307 18.11 6.88 -10.82
N GLU A 308 18.73 8.05 -10.74
CA GLU A 308 19.39 8.70 -11.88
C GLU A 308 20.91 8.80 -11.69
N VAL A 309 21.69 8.55 -12.75
CA VAL A 309 23.15 8.81 -12.76
C VAL A 309 23.42 10.32 -12.88
N ARG A 310 22.58 10.98 -13.67
CA ARG A 310 22.51 12.44 -13.87
C ARG A 310 21.10 12.78 -14.31
N LYS A 311 20.73 14.06 -14.25
CA LYS A 311 19.40 14.56 -14.59
C LYS A 311 18.86 13.92 -15.89
N ASN A 312 17.70 13.28 -15.80
CA ASN A 312 16.98 12.58 -16.87
C ASN A 312 17.67 11.32 -17.44
N TRP A 313 18.73 10.81 -16.81
CA TRP A 313 19.41 9.57 -17.20
C TRP A 313 19.27 8.52 -16.11
N VAL A 314 18.49 7.48 -16.40
CA VAL A 314 18.19 6.39 -15.48
C VAL A 314 19.45 5.57 -15.22
N HIS A 315 19.66 5.18 -13.96
CA HIS A 315 20.76 4.31 -13.60
C HIS A 315 20.56 2.90 -14.18
N PRO A 316 21.60 2.27 -14.76
CA PRO A 316 21.52 0.92 -15.32
C PRO A 316 20.85 -0.13 -14.42
N ILE A 317 21.19 -0.18 -13.12
CA ILE A 317 20.52 -1.09 -12.17
C ILE A 317 19.00 -0.93 -12.18
N TRP A 318 18.51 0.30 -12.29
CA TRP A 318 17.07 0.59 -12.31
C TRP A 318 16.42 0.17 -13.61
N THR A 319 17.16 0.26 -14.72
CA THR A 319 16.73 -0.25 -16.04
C THR A 319 16.65 -1.77 -16.02
N LYS A 320 17.69 -2.45 -15.53
CA LYS A 320 17.75 -3.91 -15.36
C LYS A 320 16.56 -4.41 -14.53
N LEU A 321 16.39 -3.89 -13.32
CA LEU A 321 15.30 -4.29 -12.42
C LEU A 321 13.91 -3.98 -12.99
N ARG A 322 13.76 -2.90 -13.77
CA ARG A 322 12.48 -2.52 -14.40
C ARG A 322 12.10 -3.44 -15.56
N ASP A 323 13.06 -3.76 -16.42
CA ASP A 323 12.78 -4.39 -17.71
C ASP A 323 12.88 -5.92 -17.65
N ASP A 324 13.83 -6.45 -16.85
CA ASP A 324 14.13 -7.89 -16.79
C ASP A 324 13.22 -8.63 -15.79
N VAL A 325 12.76 -7.94 -14.73
CA VAL A 325 11.91 -8.57 -13.72
C VAL A 325 10.47 -8.70 -14.24
N VAL A 326 9.91 -9.91 -14.08
CA VAL A 326 8.52 -10.24 -14.43
C VAL A 326 7.83 -10.85 -13.22
N PHE A 327 6.64 -10.34 -12.89
CA PHE A 327 5.79 -10.85 -11.82
C PHE A 327 4.69 -11.71 -12.42
N THR A 328 4.82 -13.03 -12.27
CA THR A 328 3.87 -14.05 -12.74
C THR A 328 3.77 -14.13 -14.27
N HIS A 329 3.40 -13.03 -14.94
CA HIS A 329 3.22 -12.94 -16.39
C HIS A 329 3.79 -11.62 -16.95
N PRO A 330 4.17 -11.58 -18.24
CA PRO A 330 4.56 -10.33 -18.90
C PRO A 330 3.47 -9.26 -18.81
N ALA A 331 3.87 -7.99 -18.74
CA ALA A 331 2.93 -6.88 -18.68
C ALA A 331 2.08 -6.79 -19.97
N PRO A 332 0.76 -6.57 -19.87
CA PRO A 332 -0.08 -6.21 -20.99
C PRO A 332 0.43 -4.95 -21.71
N GLN A 333 0.11 -4.83 -23.00
CA GLN A 333 0.45 -3.66 -23.81
C GLN A 333 -0.47 -2.46 -23.49
N LEU A 334 -0.39 -1.97 -22.25
CA LEU A 334 -1.16 -0.84 -21.74
C LEU A 334 -0.24 0.32 -21.36
N LEU A 335 -0.70 1.54 -21.59
CA LEU A 335 -0.01 2.74 -21.14
C LEU A 335 -0.49 3.12 -19.73
N TYR A 336 0.06 2.44 -18.73
CA TYR A 336 -0.25 2.66 -17.32
C TYR A 336 -0.09 4.14 -16.93
N LYS A 337 -1.20 4.78 -16.54
CA LYS A 337 -1.22 6.18 -16.07
C LYS A 337 -2.25 6.34 -14.95
N ARG A 338 -1.98 7.25 -14.02
CA ARG A 338 -2.94 7.62 -12.98
C ARG A 338 -3.93 8.66 -13.50
N ALA A 339 -5.21 8.47 -13.22
CA ALA A 339 -6.20 9.52 -13.31
C ALA A 339 -5.83 10.64 -12.32
N LYS A 340 -5.87 11.89 -12.78
CA LYS A 340 -5.77 13.04 -11.88
C LYS A 340 -7.16 13.32 -11.34
N LYS A 341 -7.29 13.51 -10.02
CA LYS A 341 -8.52 14.03 -9.45
C LYS A 341 -8.76 15.44 -9.97
N GLU A 342 -9.91 15.67 -10.60
CA GLU A 342 -10.34 17.00 -10.94
C GLU A 342 -10.62 17.80 -9.66
N PRO A 343 -10.29 19.11 -9.62
CA PRO A 343 -10.65 19.97 -8.50
C PRO A 343 -12.16 19.86 -8.19
N GLY A 344 -12.51 19.64 -6.92
CA GLY A 344 -13.90 19.47 -6.47
C GLY A 344 -14.40 18.02 -6.38
N CYS A 345 -13.77 17.07 -7.07
CA CYS A 345 -14.19 15.66 -7.03
C CYS A 345 -13.58 14.88 -5.84
N GLY A 346 -14.41 14.13 -5.11
CA GLY A 346 -13.97 13.29 -3.98
C GLY A 346 -13.60 14.06 -2.71
N ASN A 347 -14.10 15.29 -2.54
CA ASN A 347 -13.88 16.14 -1.35
C ASN A 347 -14.78 15.74 -0.16
N GLU A 348 -15.65 14.75 -0.35
CA GLU A 348 -16.66 14.27 0.58
C GLU A 348 -16.19 14.11 2.04
N LYS A 349 -15.03 13.50 2.25
CA LYS A 349 -14.46 13.34 3.60
C LYS A 349 -14.11 14.70 4.23
N ASN A 350 -13.54 15.61 3.47
CA ASN A 350 -13.21 16.95 3.97
C ASN A 350 -14.48 17.76 4.23
N VAL A 351 -15.51 17.60 3.39
CA VAL A 351 -16.83 18.21 3.59
C VAL A 351 -17.45 17.73 4.90
N SER A 352 -17.48 16.41 5.12
CA SER A 352 -17.98 15.81 6.37
C SER A 352 -17.16 16.24 7.60
N LEU A 353 -15.82 16.29 7.50
CA LEU A 353 -14.96 16.76 8.60
C LEU A 353 -15.16 18.24 8.90
N ALA A 354 -15.21 19.10 7.87
CA ALA A 354 -15.45 20.53 8.02
C ALA A 354 -16.82 20.79 8.66
N PHE A 355 -17.86 20.11 8.17
CA PHE A 355 -19.19 20.15 8.75
C PHE A 355 -19.18 19.72 10.23
N GLY A 356 -18.55 18.59 10.55
CA GLY A 356 -18.43 18.10 11.92
C GLY A 356 -17.68 19.05 12.86
N ASN A 357 -16.63 19.72 12.38
CA ASN A 357 -15.86 20.73 13.11
C ASN A 357 -16.67 22.02 13.32
N LEU A 358 -17.36 22.50 12.30
CA LEU A 358 -18.24 23.67 12.40
C LEU A 358 -19.36 23.43 13.41
N LEU A 359 -20.00 22.26 13.39
CA LEU A 359 -20.99 21.90 14.41
C LEU A 359 -20.42 21.90 15.84
N SER A 360 -19.16 21.48 16.02
CA SER A 360 -18.47 21.57 17.31
C SER A 360 -18.24 23.01 17.76
N ILE A 361 -17.85 23.89 16.83
CA ILE A 361 -17.68 25.33 17.10
C ILE A 361 -19.03 25.97 17.44
N TYR A 362 -20.07 25.73 16.65
CA TYR A 362 -21.41 26.27 16.86
C TYR A 362 -22.03 25.78 18.18
N ALA A 363 -21.84 24.49 18.52
CA ALA A 363 -22.30 23.94 19.79
C ALA A 363 -21.61 24.62 20.99
N ARG A 364 -20.30 24.84 20.95
CA ARG A 364 -19.54 25.57 21.98
C ARG A 364 -20.02 27.01 22.15
N ASN A 365 -20.33 27.68 21.04
CA ASN A 365 -20.85 29.05 21.05
C ASN A 365 -22.37 29.13 21.32
N ARG A 366 -23.00 28.01 21.71
CA ARG A 366 -24.43 27.92 22.05
C ARG A 366 -25.39 28.35 20.93
N PHE A 367 -24.99 28.23 19.66
CA PHE A 367 -25.84 28.55 18.53
C PHE A 367 -27.06 27.64 18.51
N ASN A 368 -28.26 28.19 18.32
CA ASN A 368 -29.45 27.40 18.06
C ASN A 368 -29.42 26.79 16.65
N PRO A 369 -30.24 25.76 16.34
CA PRO A 369 -30.21 25.09 15.04
C PRO A 369 -30.37 26.03 13.83
N ARG A 370 -31.21 27.06 13.93
CA ARG A 370 -31.38 28.06 12.85
C ARG A 370 -30.15 28.92 12.65
N GLN A 371 -29.52 29.39 13.73
CA GLN A 371 -28.27 30.15 13.64
C GLN A 371 -27.13 29.33 13.02
N ALA A 372 -26.97 28.07 13.42
CA ALA A 372 -25.99 27.18 12.82
C ALA A 372 -26.27 26.93 11.33
N TRP A 373 -27.54 26.75 10.96
CA TRP A 373 -27.99 26.57 9.58
C TRP A 373 -27.63 27.77 8.70
N ASP A 374 -27.93 28.98 9.16
CA ASP A 374 -27.64 30.21 8.42
C ASP A 374 -26.13 30.43 8.25
N CYS A 375 -25.33 30.08 9.27
CA CYS A 375 -23.87 30.13 9.17
C CYS A 375 -23.31 29.09 8.19
N LEU A 376 -23.87 27.88 8.16
CA LEU A 376 -23.49 26.85 7.17
C LEU A 376 -23.77 27.33 5.75
N LYS A 377 -24.95 27.94 5.50
CA LYS A 377 -25.29 28.54 4.21
C LYS A 377 -24.29 29.61 3.74
N LYS A 378 -23.63 30.29 4.67
CA LYS A 378 -22.64 31.36 4.40
C LYS A 378 -21.18 30.92 4.49
N SER A 379 -20.91 29.66 4.86
CA SER A 379 -19.56 29.18 5.20
C SER A 379 -18.64 28.91 4.00
N GLY A 380 -19.14 29.07 2.77
CA GLY A 380 -18.45 28.61 1.55
C GLY A 380 -18.48 27.09 1.37
N LEU A 381 -18.90 26.32 2.38
CA LEU A 381 -19.06 24.85 2.35
C LEU A 381 -20.44 24.41 1.82
N TRP A 382 -21.41 25.33 1.72
CA TRP A 382 -22.82 24.98 1.57
C TRP A 382 -23.14 24.12 0.34
N ASP A 383 -22.61 24.50 -0.82
CA ASP A 383 -22.88 23.78 -2.07
C ASP A 383 -22.24 22.39 -2.06
N ASP A 384 -21.02 22.28 -1.54
CA ASP A 384 -20.34 20.99 -1.33
C ASP A 384 -21.11 20.10 -0.33
N LEU A 385 -21.62 20.70 0.76
CA LEU A 385 -22.38 20.01 1.80
C LEU A 385 -23.71 19.48 1.28
N THR A 386 -24.46 20.32 0.56
CA THR A 386 -25.75 19.93 -0.03
C THR A 386 -25.57 18.88 -1.12
N ASN A 387 -24.55 19.00 -1.97
CA ASN A 387 -24.23 17.96 -2.94
C ASN A 387 -23.80 16.64 -2.26
N TYR A 388 -22.96 16.70 -1.21
CA TYR A 388 -22.53 15.54 -0.44
C TYR A 388 -23.71 14.74 0.16
N TYR A 389 -24.71 15.43 0.70
CA TYR A 389 -25.88 14.80 1.31
C TYR A 389 -26.95 14.42 0.29
N ARG A 390 -27.14 15.20 -0.78
CA ARG A 390 -28.04 14.84 -1.89
C ARG A 390 -27.62 13.54 -2.57
N ASN A 391 -26.32 13.32 -2.76
CA ASN A 391 -25.77 12.07 -3.30
C ASN A 391 -26.00 10.85 -2.39
N ARG A 392 -26.51 11.05 -1.17
CA ARG A 392 -26.90 10.01 -0.21
C ARG A 392 -28.41 9.98 0.02
N ASP A 393 -29.18 10.58 -0.90
CA ASP A 393 -30.64 10.69 -0.85
C ASP A 393 -31.16 11.40 0.42
N ILE A 394 -30.33 12.24 1.04
CA ILE A 394 -30.70 13.04 2.20
C ILE A 394 -31.24 14.39 1.72
N THR A 395 -32.49 14.65 2.08
CA THR A 395 -33.21 15.90 1.77
C THR A 395 -32.69 17.07 2.62
N GLU A 396 -32.99 18.31 2.20
CA GLU A 396 -32.63 19.51 2.97
C GLU A 396 -33.25 19.50 4.38
N ASN A 397 -34.47 18.99 4.52
CA ASN A 397 -35.14 18.85 5.81
C ASN A 397 -34.42 17.86 6.74
N GLU A 398 -34.01 16.70 6.21
CA GLU A 398 -33.23 15.72 6.97
C GLU A 398 -31.84 16.26 7.31
N LEU A 399 -31.21 17.02 6.42
CA LEU A 399 -29.95 17.69 6.72
C LEU A 399 -30.10 18.72 7.85
N PHE A 400 -31.23 19.45 7.90
CA PHE A 400 -31.52 20.33 9.03
C PHE A 400 -31.69 19.56 10.34
N GLN A 401 -32.35 18.39 10.30
CA GLN A 401 -32.44 17.50 11.47
C GLN A 401 -31.07 16.99 11.92
N LEU A 402 -30.19 16.62 10.98
CA LEU A 402 -28.81 16.23 11.29
C LEU A 402 -28.02 17.36 11.98
N VAL A 403 -28.23 18.62 11.59
CA VAL A 403 -27.65 19.78 12.28
C VAL A 403 -28.18 19.90 13.69
N GLN A 404 -29.50 19.79 13.87
CA GLN A 404 -30.15 19.87 15.17
C GLN A 404 -29.63 18.78 16.13
N ASP A 405 -29.66 17.52 15.69
CA ASP A 405 -29.17 16.38 16.46
C ASP A 405 -27.67 16.48 16.73
N GLY A 406 -26.90 16.90 15.73
CA GLY A 406 -25.46 17.09 15.83
C GLY A 406 -25.06 18.13 16.87
N LEU A 407 -25.82 19.21 17.02
CA LEU A 407 -25.65 20.22 18.06
C LEU A 407 -26.04 19.70 19.44
N ILE A 408 -27.20 19.01 19.55
CA ILE A 408 -27.68 18.43 20.82
C ILE A 408 -26.68 17.40 21.35
N LYS A 409 -26.29 16.42 20.53
CA LYS A 409 -25.32 15.39 20.89
C LYS A 409 -24.01 16.01 21.40
N ARG A 410 -23.48 17.04 20.74
CA ARG A 410 -22.24 17.70 21.16
C ARG A 410 -22.39 18.52 22.45
N ARG A 411 -23.56 19.09 22.71
CA ARG A 411 -23.85 19.78 23.99
C ARG A 411 -23.96 18.79 25.14
N LEU A 412 -24.59 17.64 24.90
CA LEU A 412 -24.82 16.61 25.92
C LEU A 412 -23.59 15.73 26.19
N LEU A 413 -22.83 15.38 25.14
CA LEU A 413 -21.64 14.52 25.21
C LEU A 413 -20.32 15.29 25.30
N GLY A 414 -20.36 16.62 25.12
CA GLY A 414 -19.19 17.46 25.22
C GLY A 414 -18.64 17.41 26.64
N LYS A 415 -17.53 16.67 26.83
CA LYS A 415 -16.61 16.91 27.94
C LYS A 415 -16.34 18.41 27.98
N VAL A 416 -16.94 19.06 28.96
CA VAL A 416 -16.50 20.37 29.42
C VAL A 416 -15.07 20.14 29.91
N CYS A 417 -14.09 20.43 29.05
CA CYS A 417 -12.74 20.72 29.52
C CYS A 417 -12.87 21.96 30.41
N ALA A 418 -12.93 21.73 31.72
CA ALA A 418 -12.11 22.49 32.64
C ALA A 418 -10.67 21.94 32.54
#